data_AF-A0A7C2PTX5-F1
#
_entry.id   AF-A0A7C2PTX5-F1
#
_cell.length_a   1.000
_cell.length_b   1.000
_cell.length_c   1.000
_cell.angle_alpha   90.00
_cell.angle_beta   90.00
_cell.angle_gamma   90.00
#
_symmetry.space_group_name_H-M   'P 1'
#
loop_
_entity.id
_entity.type
_entity.pdbx_description
1 polymer ?
#
loop_
_entity_poly.entity_id
_entity_poly.type
_entity_poly.pdbx_seq_one_letter_code
_entity_poly.pdbx_strand_id
1 'polypeptide(L)' 'MLKATAGLMLPTTITGSLPRPSWYTENLGTRSFLDAMVTSRFREQYVDALSVYLKEQEVAGLDIVTDG' A
#
# COMPACT_ATOMS: atom_id res chain seq x y z
N MET A 1 28.34 0.51 -26.64
CA MET A 1 27.07 0.40 -25.90
C MET A 1 27.12 1.33 -24.70
N LEU A 2 26.07 2.11 -24.46
CA LEU A 2 25.93 2.95 -23.26
C LEU A 2 25.82 2.06 -22.01
N LYS A 3 26.55 2.39 -20.94
CA LYS A 3 26.58 1.67 -19.66
C LYS A 3 26.32 2.60 -18.46
N ALA A 4 25.40 3.57 -18.62
CA ALA A 4 25.23 4.69 -17.68
C ALA A 4 24.96 4.26 -16.23
N THR A 5 24.30 3.12 -16.02
CA THR A 5 23.93 2.61 -14.69
C THR A 5 24.72 1.36 -14.29
N ALA A 6 25.80 1.02 -15.00
CA ALA A 6 26.58 -0.19 -14.70
C ALA A 6 27.18 -0.12 -13.29
N GLY A 7 26.85 -1.11 -12.45
CA GLY A 7 27.31 -1.19 -11.06
C GLY A 7 26.48 -0.36 -10.07
N LEU A 8 25.42 0.32 -10.51
CA LEU A 8 24.50 1.03 -9.61
C LEU A 8 23.35 0.11 -9.18
N MET A 9 22.94 0.23 -7.90
CA MET A 9 21.65 -0.31 -7.44
C MET A 9 20.53 0.60 -7.91
N LEU A 10 19.47 0.02 -8.47
CA LEU A 10 18.29 0.72 -8.98
C LEU A 10 17.05 0.21 -8.23
N PRO A 11 16.83 0.64 -6.97
CA PRO A 11 15.72 0.13 -6.17
C PRO A 11 14.38 0.52 -6.80
N THR A 12 13.44 -0.42 -6.75
CA THR A 12 12.10 -0.34 -7.31
C THR A 12 11.08 0.03 -6.24
N THR A 13 10.10 0.84 -6.64
CA THR A 13 8.99 1.26 -5.80
C THR A 13 7.82 1.76 -6.67
N ILE A 14 6.70 2.06 -6.04
CA ILE A 14 5.53 2.70 -6.66
C ILE A 14 5.26 4.06 -6.01
N THR A 15 4.43 4.90 -6.63
CA THR A 15 4.13 6.24 -6.12
C THR A 15 3.36 6.24 -4.80
N GLY A 16 2.60 5.17 -4.49
CA GLY A 16 1.80 5.06 -3.28
C GLY A 16 0.48 4.35 -3.54
N SER A 17 -0.50 5.11 -4.06
CA SER A 17 -1.90 4.69 -4.14
C SER A 17 -2.15 3.41 -4.93
N LEU A 18 -2.94 2.50 -4.36
CA LEU A 18 -3.42 1.26 -4.96
C LEU A 18 -4.96 1.18 -4.98
N PRO A 19 -5.56 0.46 -5.95
CA PRO A 19 -7.01 0.37 -6.06
C PRO A 19 -7.62 -0.41 -4.90
N ARG A 20 -8.49 0.25 -4.11
CA ARG A 20 -9.18 -0.39 -2.98
C ARG A 20 -9.88 -1.68 -3.41
N PRO A 21 -9.71 -2.79 -2.66
CA PRO A 21 -10.44 -4.02 -2.92
C PRO A 21 -11.94 -3.78 -2.93
N SER A 22 -12.68 -4.52 -3.76
CA SER A 22 -14.14 -4.32 -3.93
C SER A 22 -14.95 -4.54 -2.64
N TRP A 23 -14.40 -5.26 -1.67
CA TRP A 23 -15.00 -5.50 -0.36
C TRP A 23 -14.68 -4.38 0.66
N TYR A 24 -13.74 -3.48 0.38
CA TYR A 24 -13.46 -2.30 1.22
C TYR A 24 -14.49 -1.22 0.91
N THR A 25 -15.56 -1.18 1.70
CA THR A 25 -16.69 -0.26 1.54
C THR A 25 -16.63 0.95 2.47
N GLU A 26 -15.86 0.90 3.55
CA GLU A 26 -15.77 1.99 4.52
C GLU A 26 -15.05 3.23 3.95
N ASN A 27 -15.44 4.41 4.43
CA ASN A 27 -14.79 5.67 4.08
C ASN A 27 -14.55 6.50 5.34
N LEU A 28 -13.49 7.30 5.34
CA LEU A 28 -13.20 8.24 6.42
C LEU A 28 -14.31 9.29 6.56
N GLY A 29 -14.81 9.80 5.42
CA GLY A 29 -15.77 10.90 5.42
C GLY A 29 -15.15 12.13 6.08
N THR A 30 -15.81 12.67 7.10
CA THR A 30 -15.31 13.81 7.89
C THR A 30 -14.52 13.40 9.13
N ARG A 31 -14.38 12.09 9.41
CA ARG A 31 -13.67 11.58 10.58
C ARG A 31 -12.17 11.69 10.38
N SER A 32 -11.42 11.88 11.47
CA SER A 32 -9.98 11.64 11.43
C SER A 32 -9.70 10.14 11.27
N PHE A 33 -8.49 9.80 10.80
CA PHE A 33 -8.08 8.40 10.69
C PHE A 33 -8.13 7.68 12.05
N LEU A 34 -7.64 8.34 13.12
CA LEU A 34 -7.65 7.79 14.46
C LEU A 34 -9.08 7.51 14.96
N ASP A 35 -10.02 8.43 14.71
CA ASP A 35 -11.43 8.24 15.08
C ASP A 35 -12.07 7.08 14.31
N ALA A 36 -11.78 6.97 13.00
CA ALA A 36 -12.28 5.89 12.18
C ALA A 36 -11.75 4.52 12.65
N MET A 37 -10.47 4.47 13.07
CA MET A 37 -9.83 3.27 13.61
C MET A 37 -10.46 2.77 14.91
N VAL A 38 -11.31 3.53 15.61
CA VAL A 38 -12.09 3.02 16.76
C VAL A 38 -13.22 2.10 16.30
N THR A 39 -13.72 2.27 15.08
CA THR A 39 -14.78 1.43 14.51
C THR A 39 -14.18 0.10 14.02
N SER A 40 -14.69 -1.03 14.53
CA SER A 40 -14.18 -2.36 14.16
C SER A 40 -14.19 -2.59 12.66
N ARG A 41 -15.29 -2.25 11.98
CA ARG A 41 -15.44 -2.43 10.53
C ARG A 41 -14.39 -1.66 9.71
N PHE A 42 -14.16 -0.38 10.02
CA PHE A 42 -13.13 0.40 9.32
C PHE A 42 -11.74 -0.18 9.59
N ARG A 43 -11.44 -0.51 10.86
CA ARG A 43 -10.15 -1.07 11.26
C ARG A 43 -9.87 -2.39 10.57
N GLU A 44 -10.82 -3.31 10.57
CA GLU A 44 -10.71 -4.62 9.91
C GLU A 44 -10.47 -4.44 8.42
N GLN A 45 -11.29 -3.66 7.72
CA GLN A 45 -11.11 -3.44 6.28
C GLN A 45 -9.76 -2.79 5.94
N TYR A 46 -9.33 -1.80 6.73
CA TYR A 46 -8.04 -1.14 6.54
C TYR A 46 -6.86 -2.10 6.76
N VAL A 47 -6.85 -2.85 7.86
CA VAL A 47 -5.76 -3.78 8.20
C VAL A 47 -5.69 -4.93 7.19
N ASP A 48 -6.82 -5.46 6.77
CA ASP A 48 -6.87 -6.53 5.76
C ASP A 48 -6.35 -6.02 4.41
N ALA A 49 -6.76 -4.82 3.99
CA ALA A 49 -6.33 -4.26 2.71
C ALA A 49 -4.83 -3.93 2.70
N LEU A 50 -4.33 -3.33 3.79
CA LEU A 50 -2.91 -3.06 3.97
C LEU A 50 -2.09 -4.36 3.90
N SER A 51 -2.56 -5.41 4.57
CA SER A 51 -1.89 -6.72 4.58
C SER A 51 -1.79 -7.34 3.19
N VAL A 52 -2.86 -7.22 2.38
CA VAL A 52 -2.85 -7.65 0.98
C VAL A 52 -1.85 -6.83 0.17
N TYR A 53 -1.87 -5.50 0.26
CA TYR A 53 -0.99 -4.66 -0.53
C TYR A 53 0.49 -4.84 -0.22
N LEU A 54 0.84 -4.94 1.07
CA LEU A 54 2.22 -5.22 1.46
C LEU A 54 2.66 -6.57 0.89
N LYS A 55 1.80 -7.59 1.00
CA LYS A 55 2.14 -8.92 0.51
C LYS A 55 2.30 -8.97 -1.00
N GLU A 56 1.42 -8.33 -1.75
CA GLU A 56 1.49 -8.28 -3.21
C GLU A 56 2.73 -7.52 -3.70
N GLN A 57 3.11 -6.43 -3.03
CA GLN A 57 4.34 -5.69 -3.36
C GLN A 57 5.61 -6.51 -3.05
N GLU A 58 5.65 -7.23 -1.93
CA GLU A 58 6.73 -8.17 -1.61
C GLU A 58 6.84 -9.29 -2.65
N VAL A 59 5.70 -9.87 -3.05
CA VAL A 59 5.64 -10.94 -4.07
C VAL A 59 6.05 -10.41 -5.44
N ALA A 60 5.70 -9.17 -5.77
CA ALA A 60 6.16 -8.48 -6.99
C ALA A 60 7.65 -8.14 -6.97
N GLY A 61 8.30 -8.20 -5.80
CA GLY A 61 9.73 -7.94 -5.63
C GLY A 61 10.09 -6.45 -5.56
N LEU A 62 9.18 -5.61 -5.07
CA LEU A 62 9.52 -4.20 -4.82
C LEU A 62 10.53 -4.07 -3.67
N ASP A 63 11.54 -3.22 -3.86
CA ASP A 63 12.56 -2.96 -2.84
C ASP A 63 12.05 -2.05 -1.72
N ILE A 64 11.15 -1.12 -2.05
CA ILE A 64 10.52 -0.20 -1.12
C ILE A 64 9.01 -0.26 -1.33
N VAL A 65 8.29 -0.71 -0.32
CA VAL A 65 6.83 -0.90 -0.34
C VAL A 65 6.07 0.29 0.25
N THR A 66 4.79 0.44 -0.11
CA THR A 66 3.87 1.48 0.38
C THR A 66 2.61 0.86 0.99
N ASP A 67 1.81 1.66 1.70
CA ASP A 67 0.52 1.25 2.28
C ASP A 67 -0.66 1.25 1.29
N GLY A 68 -0.40 1.56 0.02
CA GLY A 68 -1.39 1.65 -1.05
C GLY A 68 -2.12 2.98 -1.10
#